data_AF-A0A162G6A1-F1
#
_entry.id   AF-A0A162G6A1-F1
#
_cell.length_a   1.000
_cell.length_b   1.000
_cell.length_c   1.000
_cell.angle_alpha   90.00
_cell.angle_beta   90.00
_cell.angle_gamma   90.00
#
_symmetry.space_group_name_H-M   'P 1'
#
loop_
_entity.id
_entity.type
_entity.pdbx_description
1 polymer ?
#
loop_
_entity_poly.entity_id
_entity_poly.type
_entity_poly.pdbx_seq_one_letter_code
_entity_poly.pdbx_strand_id
1 'polypeptide(L)'
;MMLMNKKGFTAIEVAIGIGVVAILTTAVLATQLMVTKEQVKLQTKLEDSIDTNLAERVVFSDLNAVEPSYNNLTVKDDRGLPFFDYYPDVPANLLGKKEDLERNITLKLGGRTEMFILLQDLNAGALMNYDPVAAYDIGAIPSDFNKSATLSFSSLNKSKWVEKQRPAFWVRGRALMLDTPARLRPIRTDGSVDMKVAPRSPIFIGYVDENSLKIDATIKGLVDLKEPEFGSTLDSVDKFLRAAPSIGGGQSIVRMRAVRLIRYFLQPQEDARYVGKPANLYKSVYEDGRWSEPFLMADAVAEFNLRRDSVLKRMIYFKVKKMDKKDPTKTAGL
;
A
#
# COMPACT_ATOMS: atom_id res chain seq x y z
N MET A 1 31.44 63.19 -39.26
CA MET A 1 31.03 64.51 -38.74
C MET A 1 30.00 64.25 -37.64
N MET A 2 30.43 64.24 -36.37
CA MET A 2 29.53 64.11 -35.21
C MET A 2 29.03 65.50 -34.84
N LEU A 3 27.71 65.71 -34.88
CA LEU A 3 27.05 66.86 -34.28
C LEU A 3 27.20 66.77 -32.75
N MET A 4 28.27 67.34 -32.19
CA MET A 4 28.40 67.53 -30.75
C MET A 4 27.62 68.79 -30.36
N ASN A 5 26.51 68.61 -29.66
CA ASN A 5 25.72 69.68 -29.07
C ASN A 5 26.53 70.34 -27.92
N LYS A 6 26.72 71.66 -27.98
CA LYS A 6 27.51 72.48 -27.03
C LYS A 6 26.64 73.29 -26.04
N LYS A 7 25.38 72.91 -25.80
CA LYS A 7 24.56 73.49 -24.73
C LYS A 7 24.63 72.58 -23.51
N GLY A 8 25.22 73.06 -22.41
CA GLY A 8 25.17 72.37 -21.13
C GLY A 8 23.72 72.24 -20.66
N PHE A 9 23.41 71.12 -20.00
CA PHE A 9 22.08 70.87 -19.45
C PHE A 9 21.73 71.88 -18.37
N THR A 10 20.50 72.39 -18.39
CA THR A 10 19.99 73.23 -17.30
C THR A 10 19.71 72.37 -16.06
N ALA A 11 19.84 72.95 -14.86
CA ALA A 11 19.62 72.21 -13.60
C ALA A 11 18.25 71.51 -13.53
N ILE A 12 17.24 72.09 -14.19
CA ILE A 12 15.89 71.52 -14.31
C ILE A 12 15.86 70.28 -15.21
N GLU A 13 16.56 70.28 -16.34
CA GLU A 13 16.67 69.10 -17.22
C GLU A 13 17.43 67.95 -16.55
N VAL A 14 18.45 68.26 -15.75
CA VAL A 14 19.17 67.25 -14.94
C VAL A 14 18.24 66.67 -13.86
N ALA A 15 17.46 67.51 -13.16
CA ALA A 15 16.52 67.05 -12.15
C ALA A 15 15.40 66.17 -12.72
N ILE A 16 14.83 66.55 -13.88
CA ILE A 16 13.81 65.75 -14.59
C ILE A 16 14.44 64.44 -15.09
N GLY A 17 15.65 64.49 -15.66
CA GLY A 17 16.37 63.30 -16.11
C GLY A 17 16.62 62.30 -14.98
N ILE A 18 17.08 62.76 -13.81
CA ILE A 18 17.28 61.92 -12.62
C ILE A 18 15.96 61.35 -12.12
N GLY A 19 14.88 62.16 -12.08
CA GLY A 19 13.56 61.70 -11.66
C GLY A 19 12.98 60.60 -12.56
N VAL A 20 13.08 60.76 -13.88
CA VAL A 20 12.61 59.76 -14.85
C VAL A 20 13.44 58.47 -14.75
N VAL A 21 14.76 58.58 -14.61
CA VAL A 21 15.64 57.42 -14.40
C VAL A 21 15.29 56.71 -13.11
N ALA A 22 15.10 57.41 -11.99
CA ALA A 22 14.74 56.81 -10.71
C ALA A 22 13.40 56.05 -10.77
N ILE A 23 12.39 56.61 -11.46
CA ILE A 23 11.09 55.95 -11.67
C ILE A 23 11.26 54.68 -12.53
N LEU A 24 12.01 54.78 -13.64
CA LEU A 24 12.28 53.63 -14.51
C LEU A 24 13.06 52.53 -13.78
N THR A 25 14.09 52.88 -13.01
CA THR A 25 14.87 51.91 -12.22
C THR A 25 13.99 51.25 -11.17
N THR A 26 13.13 52.00 -10.48
CA THR A 26 12.20 51.46 -9.49
C THR A 26 11.17 50.53 -10.13
N ALA A 27 10.61 50.91 -11.29
CA ALA A 27 9.67 50.07 -12.03
C ALA A 27 10.32 48.78 -12.53
N VAL A 28 11.56 48.84 -13.04
CA VAL A 28 12.33 47.67 -13.47
C VAL A 28 12.64 46.77 -12.28
N LEU A 29 13.09 47.33 -11.14
CA LEU A 29 13.36 46.56 -9.91
C LEU A 29 12.09 45.91 -9.36
N ALA A 30 10.96 46.64 -9.32
CA ALA A 30 9.68 46.09 -8.88
C ALA A 30 9.22 44.95 -9.79
N THR A 31 9.37 45.11 -11.11
CA THR A 31 9.04 44.06 -12.09
C THR A 31 9.97 42.86 -11.94
N GLN A 32 11.28 43.07 -11.80
CA GLN A 32 12.24 41.99 -11.56
C GLN A 32 11.92 41.23 -10.27
N LEU A 33 11.65 41.93 -9.16
CA LEU A 33 11.24 41.31 -7.90
C LEU A 33 9.95 40.50 -8.05
N MET A 34 8.97 41.01 -8.80
CA MET A 34 7.73 40.29 -9.08
C MET A 34 7.98 39.03 -9.91
N VAL A 35 8.74 39.12 -10.99
CA VAL A 35 9.09 37.99 -11.85
C VAL A 35 9.89 36.94 -11.08
N THR A 36 10.87 37.34 -10.26
CA THR A 36 11.64 36.41 -9.41
C THR A 36 10.74 35.72 -8.39
N LYS A 37 9.82 36.45 -7.75
CA LYS A 37 8.83 35.85 -6.82
C LYS A 37 7.94 34.83 -7.52
N GLU A 38 7.48 35.12 -8.74
CA GLU A 38 6.69 34.19 -9.54
C GLU A 38 7.49 32.97 -9.98
N GLN A 39 8.74 33.15 -10.43
CA GLN A 39 9.64 32.05 -10.81
C GLN A 39 9.90 31.11 -9.64
N VAL A 40 10.23 31.63 -8.45
CA VAL A 40 10.44 30.82 -7.24
C VAL A 40 9.16 30.07 -6.86
N LYS A 41 8.00 30.72 -6.96
CA LYS A 41 6.70 30.09 -6.70
C LYS A 41 6.39 28.97 -7.69
N LEU A 42 6.68 29.18 -8.98
CA LEU A 42 6.50 28.18 -10.03
C LEU A 42 7.44 26.99 -9.84
N GLN A 43 8.73 27.24 -9.60
CA GLN A 43 9.71 26.20 -9.32
C GLN A 43 9.28 25.35 -8.12
N THR A 44 8.89 26.01 -7.02
CA THR A 44 8.40 25.34 -5.81
C THR A 44 7.19 24.45 -6.11
N LYS A 45 6.20 24.96 -6.86
CA LYS A 45 5.02 24.17 -7.25
C LYS A 45 5.39 22.98 -8.15
N LEU A 46 6.38 23.14 -9.02
CA LEU A 46 6.87 22.07 -9.89
C LEU A 46 7.55 20.98 -9.08
N GLU A 47 8.46 21.33 -8.16
CA GLU A 47 9.12 20.39 -7.24
C GLU A 47 8.07 19.62 -6.41
N ASP A 48 7.14 20.33 -5.77
CA ASP A 48 6.09 19.71 -4.95
C ASP A 48 5.19 18.77 -5.79
N SER A 49 4.94 19.11 -7.06
CA SER A 49 4.18 18.29 -8.01
C SER A 49 4.94 17.04 -8.45
N ILE A 50 6.24 17.15 -8.72
CA ILE A 50 7.08 16.01 -9.12
C ILE A 50 7.09 14.96 -8.01
N ASP A 51 7.34 15.36 -6.76
CA ASP A 51 7.38 14.44 -5.62
C ASP A 51 6.04 13.76 -5.39
N THR A 52 4.94 14.54 -5.47
CA THR A 52 3.59 14.02 -5.33
C THR A 52 3.30 12.99 -6.41
N ASN A 53 3.61 13.28 -7.67
CA ASN A 53 3.40 12.36 -8.79
C ASN A 53 4.26 11.09 -8.69
N LEU A 54 5.50 11.20 -8.21
CA LEU A 54 6.36 10.03 -7.97
C LEU A 54 5.78 9.14 -6.87
N ALA A 55 5.39 9.71 -5.74
CA ALA A 55 4.72 8.98 -4.67
C ALA A 55 3.45 8.29 -5.17
N GLU A 56 2.59 9.03 -5.88
CA GLU A 56 1.33 8.53 -6.44
C GLU A 56 1.54 7.41 -7.45
N ARG A 57 2.58 7.48 -8.29
CA ARG A 57 2.93 6.41 -9.23
C ARG A 57 3.36 5.14 -8.52
N VAL A 58 4.14 5.26 -7.44
CA VAL A 58 4.55 4.11 -6.62
C VAL A 58 3.34 3.47 -5.95
N VAL A 59 2.48 4.28 -5.31
CA VAL A 59 1.23 3.79 -4.69
C VAL A 59 0.34 3.12 -5.75
N PHE A 60 0.18 3.72 -6.92
CA PHE A 60 -0.60 3.12 -8.01
C PHE A 60 -0.07 1.74 -8.41
N SER A 61 1.25 1.64 -8.61
CA SER A 61 1.90 0.38 -8.96
C SER A 61 1.68 -0.69 -7.89
N ASP A 62 1.79 -0.32 -6.62
CA ASP A 62 1.56 -1.21 -5.50
C ASP A 62 0.09 -1.67 -5.45
N LEU A 63 -0.86 -0.74 -5.60
CA LEU A 63 -2.30 -1.04 -5.55
C LEU A 63 -2.77 -1.96 -6.69
N ASN A 64 -2.08 -2.00 -7.83
CA ASN A 64 -2.37 -2.98 -8.89
C ASN A 64 -2.11 -4.43 -8.46
N ALA A 65 -1.21 -4.65 -7.50
CA ALA A 65 -0.87 -5.97 -6.98
C ALA A 65 -1.53 -6.29 -5.63
N VAL A 66 -2.50 -5.48 -5.18
CA VAL A 66 -3.10 -5.53 -3.83
C VAL A 66 -4.12 -6.65 -3.63
N GLU A 67 -4.33 -7.51 -4.63
CA GLU A 67 -5.30 -8.62 -4.55
C GLU A 67 -5.19 -9.43 -3.24
N PRO A 68 -3.98 -9.82 -2.78
CA PRO A 68 -3.83 -10.60 -1.55
C PRO A 68 -4.32 -9.88 -0.29
N SER A 69 -4.45 -8.56 -0.30
CA SER A 69 -4.98 -7.81 0.86
C SER A 69 -6.48 -8.04 1.07
N TYR A 70 -7.24 -8.15 -0.03
CA TYR A 70 -8.70 -8.21 0.04
C TYR A 70 -9.18 -9.42 0.83
N ASN A 71 -10.03 -9.16 1.82
CA ASN A 71 -10.61 -10.12 2.76
C ASN A 71 -9.60 -10.86 3.66
N ASN A 72 -8.29 -10.62 3.51
CA ASN A 72 -7.26 -11.34 4.26
C ASN A 72 -6.59 -10.49 5.34
N LEU A 73 -6.51 -9.17 5.13
CA LEU A 73 -5.94 -8.24 6.10
C LEU A 73 -6.97 -7.72 7.10
N THR A 74 -6.57 -7.58 8.36
CA THR A 74 -7.38 -7.07 9.47
C THR A 74 -7.30 -5.54 9.64
N VAL A 75 -6.75 -4.83 8.66
CA VAL A 75 -6.56 -3.37 8.69
C VAL A 75 -7.92 -2.67 8.74
N LYS A 76 -8.13 -1.88 9.79
CA LYS A 76 -9.35 -1.10 10.00
C LYS A 76 -9.25 0.27 9.34
N ASP A 77 -10.36 0.85 8.93
CA ASP A 77 -10.49 2.20 8.40
C ASP A 77 -10.54 3.23 9.55
N ASP A 78 -10.74 4.51 9.23
CA ASP A 78 -10.82 5.61 10.20
C ASP A 78 -12.06 5.50 11.12
N ARG A 79 -13.06 4.68 10.76
CA ARG A 79 -14.28 4.40 11.54
C ARG A 79 -14.25 3.04 12.23
N GLY A 80 -13.13 2.32 12.15
CA GLY A 80 -12.96 1.01 12.77
C GLY A 80 -13.52 -0.17 11.97
N LEU A 81 -13.99 0.06 10.73
CA LEU A 81 -14.50 -0.98 9.83
C LEU A 81 -13.34 -1.63 9.06
N PRO A 82 -13.40 -2.91 8.67
CA PRO A 82 -12.33 -3.53 7.88
C PRO A 82 -12.18 -2.85 6.51
N PHE A 83 -11.01 -2.30 6.22
CA PHE A 83 -10.74 -1.54 5.01
C PHE A 83 -10.70 -2.41 3.76
N PHE A 84 -10.19 -3.64 3.89
CA PHE A 84 -10.00 -4.59 2.78
C PHE A 84 -11.16 -5.56 2.58
N ASP A 85 -12.29 -5.37 3.26
CA ASP A 85 -13.49 -6.16 3.01
C ASP A 85 -14.03 -5.92 1.58
N TYR A 86 -14.36 -7.00 0.90
CA TYR A 86 -14.79 -7.03 -0.48
C TYR A 86 -15.92 -8.04 -0.66
N TYR A 87 -17.08 -7.54 -1.09
CA TYR A 87 -18.31 -8.31 -1.30
C TYR A 87 -18.61 -8.36 -2.81
N PRO A 88 -18.24 -9.43 -3.52
CA PRO A 88 -18.47 -9.53 -4.96
C PRO A 88 -19.92 -9.88 -5.35
N ASP A 89 -20.67 -10.46 -4.44
CA ASP A 89 -21.89 -11.26 -4.70
C ASP A 89 -23.10 -10.80 -3.88
N VAL A 90 -22.97 -9.70 -3.12
CA VAL A 90 -24.05 -9.15 -2.30
C VAL A 90 -24.49 -7.79 -2.84
N PRO A 91 -25.79 -7.59 -3.11
CA PRO A 91 -26.35 -6.29 -3.44
C PRO A 91 -26.10 -5.22 -2.36
N ALA A 92 -25.83 -3.99 -2.78
CA ALA A 92 -25.49 -2.88 -1.88
C ALA A 92 -26.53 -2.63 -0.77
N ASN A 93 -27.81 -2.77 -1.10
CA ASN A 93 -28.93 -2.55 -0.19
C ASN A 93 -28.97 -3.53 1.00
N LEU A 94 -28.33 -4.69 0.89
CA LEU A 94 -28.25 -5.67 1.97
C LEU A 94 -27.10 -5.40 2.95
N LEU A 95 -26.10 -4.60 2.53
CA LEU A 95 -24.91 -4.31 3.33
C LEU A 95 -25.05 -3.05 4.19
N GLY A 96 -26.09 -2.23 3.97
CA GLY A 96 -26.39 -1.07 4.79
C GLY A 96 -26.54 0.21 3.96
N LYS A 97 -26.31 1.35 4.61
CA LYS A 97 -26.36 2.66 3.96
C LYS A 97 -25.06 2.92 3.20
N LYS A 98 -25.04 3.96 2.36
CA LYS A 98 -23.86 4.33 1.56
C LYS A 98 -22.61 4.50 2.43
N GLU A 99 -22.78 5.08 3.62
CA GLU A 99 -21.70 5.28 4.57
C GLU A 99 -21.10 3.95 5.01
N ASP A 100 -21.88 2.88 5.15
CA ASP A 100 -21.39 1.55 5.55
C ASP A 100 -20.60 0.85 4.43
N LEU A 101 -20.67 1.37 3.20
CA LEU A 101 -19.96 0.82 2.04
C LEU A 101 -18.62 1.52 1.78
N GLU A 102 -18.50 2.79 2.13
CA GLU A 102 -17.26 3.55 1.92
C GLU A 102 -16.18 3.13 2.93
N ARG A 103 -14.90 3.23 2.57
CA ARG A 103 -13.78 2.99 3.49
C ARG A 103 -12.74 4.07 3.30
N ASN A 104 -12.26 4.67 4.38
CA ASN A 104 -11.25 5.72 4.34
C ASN A 104 -10.15 5.44 5.36
N ILE A 105 -8.90 5.55 4.95
CA ILE A 105 -7.74 5.54 5.83
C ILE A 105 -6.99 6.85 5.63
N THR A 106 -6.77 7.59 6.71
CA THR A 106 -6.05 8.86 6.67
C THR A 106 -4.81 8.79 7.55
N LEU A 107 -3.63 8.86 6.94
CA LEU A 107 -2.37 9.01 7.67
C LEU A 107 -2.09 10.50 7.92
N LYS A 108 -1.85 10.86 9.18
CA LYS A 108 -1.45 12.22 9.63
C LYS A 108 -0.72 12.16 10.97
N LEU A 109 0.20 13.08 11.25
CA LEU A 109 1.04 13.07 12.47
C LEU A 109 0.25 13.16 13.80
N GLY A 110 -0.97 13.70 13.77
CA GLY A 110 -1.87 13.78 14.94
C GLY A 110 -2.91 12.65 15.02
N GLY A 111 -2.73 11.57 14.27
CA GLY A 111 -3.67 10.46 14.21
C GLY A 111 -2.97 9.15 13.87
N ARG A 112 -3.55 8.38 12.95
CA ARG A 112 -2.88 7.20 12.39
C ARG A 112 -1.66 7.66 11.60
N THR A 113 -0.49 7.08 11.87
CA THR A 113 0.75 7.43 11.17
C THR A 113 1.22 6.35 10.20
N GLU A 114 0.67 5.15 10.28
CA GLU A 114 1.07 4.03 9.43
C GLU A 114 -0.12 3.19 8.95
N MET A 115 0.10 2.44 7.86
CA MET A 115 -0.79 1.40 7.39
C MET A 115 -0.04 0.31 6.65
N PHE A 116 -0.69 -0.84 6.51
CA PHE A 116 -0.11 -2.03 5.93
C PHE A 116 -0.94 -2.50 4.73
N ILE A 117 -0.25 -2.96 3.68
CA ILE A 117 -0.85 -3.63 2.54
C ILE A 117 -0.08 -4.88 2.19
N LEU A 118 -0.77 -5.90 1.69
CA LEU A 118 -0.19 -7.16 1.23
C LEU A 118 -0.30 -7.20 -0.29
N LEU A 119 0.84 -7.30 -0.95
CA LEU A 119 0.94 -7.32 -2.40
C LEU A 119 1.39 -8.69 -2.91
N GLN A 120 0.98 -9.02 -4.12
CA GLN A 120 1.63 -10.10 -4.86
C GLN A 120 2.98 -9.62 -5.39
N ASP A 121 4.03 -10.41 -5.18
CA ASP A 121 5.33 -10.16 -5.79
C ASP A 121 5.33 -10.65 -7.25
N LEU A 122 5.01 -9.75 -8.18
CA LEU A 122 4.99 -10.07 -9.61
C LEU A 122 6.37 -10.42 -10.16
N ASN A 123 7.46 -9.96 -9.53
CA ASN A 123 8.82 -10.28 -9.96
C ASN A 123 9.20 -11.73 -9.62
N ALA A 124 8.55 -12.33 -8.62
CA ALA A 124 8.69 -13.76 -8.31
C ALA A 124 8.00 -14.66 -9.34
N GLY A 125 7.04 -14.11 -10.09
CA GLY A 125 6.24 -14.81 -11.07
C GLY A 125 4.75 -14.87 -10.72
N ALA A 126 3.97 -15.41 -11.66
CA ALA A 126 2.54 -15.64 -11.47
C ALA A 126 2.27 -16.73 -10.43
N LEU A 127 1.03 -16.79 -9.94
CA LEU A 127 0.55 -17.82 -9.02
C LEU A 127 0.82 -19.23 -9.56
N MET A 128 1.10 -20.18 -8.67
CA MET A 128 1.20 -21.61 -9.00
C MET A 128 0.13 -22.42 -8.28
N ASN A 129 -0.32 -23.50 -8.90
CA ASN A 129 -1.11 -24.51 -8.19
C ASN A 129 -0.15 -25.47 -7.48
N TYR A 130 -0.34 -25.62 -6.18
CA TYR A 130 0.41 -26.53 -5.33
C TYR A 130 -0.38 -27.82 -5.19
N ASP A 131 0.28 -28.97 -5.37
CA ASP A 131 -0.30 -30.28 -5.10
C ASP A 131 -0.08 -30.62 -3.61
N PRO A 132 -1.14 -30.69 -2.78
CA PRO A 132 -1.01 -31.01 -1.36
C PRO A 132 -0.28 -32.33 -1.10
N VAL A 133 -0.41 -33.31 -2.00
CA VAL A 133 0.21 -34.64 -1.83
C VAL A 133 1.74 -34.54 -1.73
N ALA A 134 2.35 -33.54 -2.38
CA ALA A 134 3.79 -33.31 -2.32
C ALA A 134 4.30 -32.98 -0.91
N ALA A 135 3.44 -32.49 -0.01
CA ALA A 135 3.82 -32.14 1.36
C ALA A 135 3.89 -33.34 2.31
N TYR A 136 3.30 -34.48 1.94
CA TYR A 136 3.05 -35.60 2.85
C TYR A 136 3.91 -36.82 2.53
N ASP A 137 4.22 -37.60 3.57
CA ASP A 137 4.61 -38.99 3.46
C ASP A 137 3.35 -39.86 3.50
N ILE A 138 3.16 -40.65 2.45
CA ILE A 138 2.02 -41.56 2.31
C ILE A 138 2.46 -42.93 2.85
N GLY A 139 1.73 -43.45 3.84
CA GLY A 139 1.96 -44.79 4.36
C GLY A 139 1.55 -45.90 3.39
N ALA A 140 1.55 -47.14 3.88
CA ALA A 140 1.13 -48.29 3.08
C ALA A 140 -0.30 -48.10 2.55
N ILE A 141 -0.49 -48.44 1.27
CA ILE A 141 -1.79 -48.38 0.61
C ILE A 141 -2.71 -49.41 1.29
N PRO A 142 -3.85 -49.00 1.86
CA PRO A 142 -4.80 -49.93 2.44
C PRO A 142 -5.35 -50.90 1.39
N SER A 143 -5.66 -52.13 1.79
CA SER A 143 -6.30 -53.12 0.92
C SER A 143 -7.75 -52.78 0.56
N ASP A 144 -8.36 -51.85 1.29
CA ASP A 144 -9.71 -51.35 1.09
C ASP A 144 -9.66 -49.94 0.50
N PHE A 145 -10.21 -49.76 -0.70
CA PHE A 145 -10.27 -48.48 -1.41
C PHE A 145 -11.02 -47.38 -0.62
N ASN A 146 -11.89 -47.75 0.31
CA ASN A 146 -12.63 -46.80 1.14
C ASN A 146 -11.89 -46.40 2.42
N LYS A 147 -10.71 -46.97 2.67
CA LYS A 147 -9.86 -46.60 3.80
C LYS A 147 -8.74 -45.69 3.32
N SER A 148 -8.62 -44.54 3.97
CA SER A 148 -7.52 -43.61 3.71
C SER A 148 -6.19 -44.20 4.18
N ALA A 149 -5.15 -44.08 3.37
CA ALA A 149 -3.78 -44.30 3.82
C ALA A 149 -3.42 -43.30 4.94
N THR A 150 -2.49 -43.68 5.82
CA THR A 150 -1.95 -42.74 6.81
C THR A 150 -1.14 -41.65 6.11
N LEU A 151 -1.38 -40.38 6.47
CA LEU A 151 -0.66 -39.23 5.92
C LEU A 151 0.07 -38.50 7.05
N SER A 152 1.41 -38.47 6.95
CA SER A 152 2.28 -37.72 7.86
C SER A 152 2.81 -36.47 7.16
N PHE A 153 2.60 -35.29 7.75
CA PHE A 153 3.12 -34.06 7.18
C PHE A 153 4.65 -34.06 7.26
N SER A 154 5.31 -33.77 6.13
CA SER A 154 6.76 -33.70 6.03
C SER A 154 7.22 -32.25 5.97
N SER A 155 7.01 -31.60 4.84
CA SER A 155 7.31 -30.18 4.64
C SER A 155 6.70 -29.68 3.33
N LEU A 156 6.44 -28.37 3.23
CA LEU A 156 5.84 -27.79 2.01
C LEU A 156 6.78 -27.93 0.79
N ASN A 157 8.10 -27.91 1.00
CA ASN A 157 9.10 -28.10 -0.05
C ASN A 157 9.83 -29.45 0.06
N LYS A 158 9.12 -30.50 0.45
CA LYS A 158 9.66 -31.88 0.48
C LYS A 158 10.31 -32.22 -0.86
N SER A 159 11.51 -32.82 -0.81
CA SER A 159 12.28 -33.18 -2.01
C SER A 159 12.52 -32.04 -3.00
N LYS A 160 12.52 -30.79 -2.50
CA LYS A 160 12.64 -29.55 -3.26
C LYS A 160 11.54 -29.35 -4.31
N TRP A 161 10.33 -29.83 -4.05
CA TRP A 161 9.25 -29.80 -5.03
C TRP A 161 8.90 -28.37 -5.50
N VAL A 162 8.73 -27.43 -4.58
CA VAL A 162 8.43 -26.03 -4.90
C VAL A 162 9.60 -25.38 -5.62
N GLU A 163 10.83 -25.58 -5.13
CA GLU A 163 12.05 -25.04 -5.74
C GLU A 163 12.22 -25.54 -7.18
N LYS A 164 11.91 -26.82 -7.47
CA LYS A 164 11.99 -27.38 -8.84
C LYS A 164 10.94 -26.81 -9.79
N GLN A 165 9.74 -26.52 -9.30
CA GLN A 165 8.64 -25.98 -10.11
C GLN A 165 8.76 -24.45 -10.29
N ARG A 166 9.12 -23.74 -9.23
CA ARG A 166 9.24 -22.28 -9.14
C ARG A 166 10.42 -21.89 -8.24
N PRO A 167 11.66 -21.85 -8.76
CA PRO A 167 12.84 -21.51 -7.96
C PRO A 167 12.74 -20.16 -7.26
N ALA A 168 12.16 -19.16 -7.95
CA ALA A 168 11.95 -17.83 -7.39
C ALA A 168 10.96 -17.79 -6.22
N PHE A 169 10.13 -18.81 -6.00
CA PHE A 169 9.24 -18.83 -4.85
C PHE A 169 10.00 -19.27 -3.59
N TRP A 170 10.92 -20.23 -3.73
CA TRP A 170 11.60 -20.84 -2.59
C TRP A 170 12.94 -20.16 -2.26
N VAL A 171 12.89 -18.84 -2.08
CA VAL A 171 14.04 -18.02 -1.66
C VAL A 171 13.89 -17.72 -0.17
N ARG A 172 14.92 -18.00 0.63
CA ARG A 172 14.93 -17.70 2.07
C ARG A 172 14.48 -16.25 2.31
N GLY A 173 13.61 -16.04 3.29
CA GLY A 173 13.12 -14.70 3.62
C GLY A 173 11.94 -14.19 2.81
N ARG A 174 11.58 -14.88 1.72
CA ARG A 174 10.42 -14.55 0.91
C ARG A 174 9.14 -14.97 1.62
N ALA A 175 8.14 -14.09 1.67
CA ALA A 175 6.81 -14.48 2.12
C ALA A 175 6.07 -15.22 0.99
N LEU A 176 5.55 -16.40 1.32
CA LEU A 176 4.65 -17.15 0.48
C LEU A 176 3.29 -17.21 1.17
N MET A 177 2.24 -17.02 0.37
CA MET A 177 0.87 -17.16 0.78
C MET A 177 0.25 -18.35 0.05
N LEU A 178 -0.39 -19.21 0.82
CA LEU A 178 -1.23 -20.31 0.37
C LEU A 178 -2.69 -19.87 0.51
N ASP A 179 -3.48 -20.13 -0.51
CA ASP A 179 -4.91 -19.84 -0.52
C ASP A 179 -5.68 -20.83 -1.41
N THR A 180 -7.00 -20.86 -1.27
CA THR A 180 -7.86 -21.65 -2.16
C THR A 180 -8.76 -20.75 -3.00
N PRO A 181 -9.13 -21.13 -4.24
CA PRO A 181 -10.02 -20.32 -5.06
C PRO A 181 -11.45 -20.24 -4.49
N ALA A 182 -11.85 -21.23 -3.70
CA ALA A 182 -13.11 -21.20 -2.96
C ALA A 182 -13.10 -20.07 -1.92
N ARG A 183 -14.20 -19.32 -1.88
CA ARG A 183 -14.46 -18.28 -0.88
C ARG A 183 -15.67 -18.69 -0.07
N LEU A 184 -15.48 -18.78 1.24
CA LEU A 184 -16.43 -19.29 2.19
C LEU A 184 -16.86 -18.16 3.14
N ARG A 185 -17.96 -18.40 3.84
CA ARG A 185 -18.49 -17.50 4.86
C ARG A 185 -18.84 -18.30 6.10
N PRO A 186 -18.87 -17.67 7.28
CA PRO A 186 -19.31 -18.34 8.49
C PRO A 186 -20.73 -18.89 8.32
N ILE A 187 -20.92 -20.12 8.80
CA ILE A 187 -22.24 -20.74 8.90
C ILE A 187 -22.80 -20.39 10.28
N ARG A 188 -24.01 -19.84 10.31
CA ARG A 188 -24.72 -19.52 11.55
C ARG A 188 -25.22 -20.79 12.22
N THR A 189 -25.64 -20.66 13.47
CA THR A 189 -26.16 -21.79 14.27
C THR A 189 -27.43 -22.42 13.69
N ASP A 190 -28.18 -21.69 12.86
CA ASP A 190 -29.36 -22.18 12.15
C ASP A 190 -29.02 -22.88 10.82
N GLY A 191 -27.73 -22.99 10.48
CA GLY A 191 -27.25 -23.57 9.22
C GLY A 191 -27.28 -22.59 8.04
N SER A 192 -27.73 -21.35 8.23
CA SER A 192 -27.70 -20.31 7.20
C SER A 192 -26.31 -19.68 7.05
N VAL A 193 -25.97 -19.24 5.85
CA VAL A 193 -24.70 -18.54 5.60
C VAL A 193 -24.80 -17.08 6.04
N ASP A 194 -23.79 -16.58 6.76
CA ASP A 194 -23.75 -15.17 7.17
C ASP A 194 -23.32 -14.23 6.04
N MET A 195 -24.28 -13.78 5.24
CA MET A 195 -24.07 -12.85 4.13
C MET A 195 -23.58 -11.44 4.55
N LYS A 196 -23.60 -11.11 5.85
CA LYS A 196 -23.05 -9.84 6.36
C LYS A 196 -21.53 -9.87 6.55
N VAL A 197 -20.91 -11.05 6.44
CA VAL A 197 -19.46 -11.22 6.52
C VAL A 197 -18.89 -11.35 5.11
N ALA A 198 -17.76 -10.68 4.86
CA ALA A 198 -17.09 -10.74 3.57
C ALA A 198 -16.61 -12.18 3.29
N PRO A 199 -16.80 -12.70 2.08
CA PRO A 199 -16.42 -14.07 1.75
C PRO A 199 -14.89 -14.16 1.70
N ARG A 200 -14.33 -15.12 2.41
CA ARG A 200 -12.88 -15.28 2.60
C ARG A 200 -12.43 -16.64 2.10
N SER A 201 -11.21 -16.71 1.60
CA SER A 201 -10.54 -18.00 1.40
C SER A 201 -9.84 -18.37 2.71
N PRO A 202 -9.78 -19.64 3.11
CA PRO A 202 -8.75 -20.10 4.03
C PRO A 202 -7.39 -19.72 3.47
N ILE A 203 -6.50 -19.23 4.33
CA ILE A 203 -5.16 -18.82 3.94
C ILE A 203 -4.13 -19.26 4.98
N PHE A 204 -2.91 -19.45 4.51
CA PHE A 204 -1.72 -19.53 5.35
C PHE A 204 -0.64 -18.66 4.73
N ILE A 205 0.11 -17.92 5.56
CA ILE A 205 1.21 -17.08 5.08
C ILE A 205 2.40 -17.26 6.01
N GLY A 206 3.59 -17.37 5.40
CA GLY A 206 4.84 -17.46 6.15
C GLY A 206 6.05 -17.19 5.27
N TYR A 207 7.18 -17.00 5.91
CA TYR A 207 8.47 -16.80 5.28
C TYR A 207 9.15 -18.14 5.03
N VAL A 208 9.79 -18.28 3.87
CA VAL A 208 10.62 -19.44 3.56
C VAL A 208 11.79 -19.50 4.52
N ASP A 209 11.86 -20.59 5.28
CA ASP A 209 12.99 -20.96 6.10
C ASP A 209 13.26 -22.46 5.95
N GLU A 210 14.40 -22.76 5.32
CA GLU A 210 14.78 -24.11 4.89
C GLU A 210 13.67 -24.77 4.04
N ASN A 211 13.08 -25.88 4.49
CA ASN A 211 12.00 -26.58 3.79
C ASN A 211 10.60 -26.20 4.30
N SER A 212 10.51 -25.23 5.21
CA SER A 212 9.28 -24.85 5.90
C SER A 212 8.88 -23.40 5.62
N LEU A 213 7.63 -23.08 5.96
CA LEU A 213 7.18 -21.70 6.10
C LEU A 213 7.04 -21.36 7.59
N LYS A 214 7.74 -20.32 8.03
CA LYS A 214 7.64 -19.79 9.39
C LYS A 214 6.77 -18.54 9.40
N ILE A 215 5.81 -18.49 10.32
CA ILE A 215 5.02 -17.29 10.54
C ILE A 215 5.62 -16.45 11.67
N ASP A 216 5.76 -15.15 11.42
CA ASP A 216 6.18 -14.17 12.42
C ASP A 216 4.97 -13.49 13.09
N ALA A 217 5.20 -12.87 14.25
CA ALA A 217 4.18 -12.15 15.01
C ALA A 217 3.60 -10.94 14.25
N THR A 218 4.40 -10.24 13.44
CA THR A 218 3.99 -9.09 12.63
C THR A 218 2.93 -9.50 11.59
N ILE A 219 3.21 -10.54 10.79
CA ILE A 219 2.23 -11.10 9.85
C ILE A 219 1.00 -11.59 10.60
N LYS A 220 1.18 -12.35 11.68
CA LYS A 220 0.08 -12.94 12.45
C LYS A 220 -0.88 -11.88 13.02
N GLY A 221 -0.38 -10.69 13.33
CA GLY A 221 -1.19 -9.57 13.81
C GLY A 221 -2.01 -8.86 12.71
N LEU A 222 -1.59 -8.97 11.45
CA LEU A 222 -2.17 -8.23 10.33
C LEU A 222 -3.05 -9.09 9.42
N VAL A 223 -2.86 -10.40 9.43
CA VAL A 223 -3.55 -11.36 8.56
C VAL A 223 -4.51 -12.20 9.37
N ASP A 224 -5.74 -12.35 8.90
CA ASP A 224 -6.72 -13.24 9.52
C ASP A 224 -6.55 -14.67 9.00
N LEU A 225 -5.95 -15.51 9.86
CA LEU A 225 -5.67 -16.94 9.63
C LEU A 225 -6.81 -17.85 10.11
N LYS A 226 -7.96 -17.30 10.48
CA LYS A 226 -9.11 -18.14 10.85
C LYS A 226 -9.73 -18.75 9.61
N GLU A 227 -10.00 -20.04 9.68
CA GLU A 227 -10.80 -20.75 8.70
C GLU A 227 -12.20 -20.11 8.66
N PRO A 228 -12.72 -19.71 7.48
CA PRO A 228 -13.92 -18.88 7.41
C PRO A 228 -15.24 -19.54 7.84
N GLU A 229 -15.39 -20.87 7.76
CA GLU A 229 -16.65 -21.55 8.12
C GLU A 229 -16.77 -21.81 9.63
N PHE A 230 -15.73 -22.39 10.21
CA PHE A 230 -15.68 -22.90 11.59
C PHE A 230 -14.85 -22.02 12.53
N GLY A 231 -14.07 -21.06 12.01
CA GLY A 231 -13.30 -20.10 12.81
C GLY A 231 -12.04 -20.65 13.46
N SER A 232 -11.67 -21.91 13.18
CA SER A 232 -10.44 -22.53 13.69
C SER A 232 -9.20 -21.80 13.17
N THR A 233 -8.15 -21.68 13.98
CA THR A 233 -6.92 -20.96 13.56
C THR A 233 -5.99 -21.86 12.76
N LEU A 234 -5.65 -21.45 11.55
CA LEU A 234 -4.72 -22.11 10.64
C LEU A 234 -3.29 -21.61 10.86
N ASP A 235 -2.70 -22.00 11.99
CA ASP A 235 -1.36 -21.56 12.43
C ASP A 235 -0.19 -22.37 11.84
N SER A 236 -0.48 -23.38 11.02
CA SER A 236 0.51 -24.22 10.35
C SER A 236 0.05 -24.62 8.95
N VAL A 237 1.02 -24.92 8.09
CA VAL A 237 0.77 -25.42 6.73
C VAL A 237 -0.07 -26.70 6.75
N ASP A 238 0.22 -27.64 7.66
CA ASP A 238 -0.53 -28.90 7.74
C ASP A 238 -2.00 -28.65 8.08
N LYS A 239 -2.29 -27.82 9.09
CA LYS A 239 -3.67 -27.45 9.42
C LYS A 239 -4.37 -26.79 8.24
N PHE A 240 -3.70 -25.89 7.52
CA PHE A 240 -4.26 -25.27 6.32
C PHE A 240 -4.58 -26.30 5.22
N LEU A 241 -3.64 -27.19 4.89
CA LEU A 241 -3.83 -28.19 3.83
C LEU A 241 -4.95 -29.17 4.17
N ARG A 242 -5.10 -29.53 5.45
CA ARG A 242 -6.21 -30.39 5.93
C ARG A 242 -7.55 -29.67 6.03
N ALA A 243 -7.54 -28.36 6.19
CA ALA A 243 -8.74 -27.52 6.23
C ALA A 243 -9.13 -26.97 4.85
N ALA A 244 -8.43 -27.35 3.77
CA ALA A 244 -8.77 -26.91 2.43
C ALA A 244 -10.19 -27.41 2.06
N PRO A 245 -11.08 -26.56 1.54
CA PRO A 245 -12.45 -26.94 1.22
C PRO A 245 -12.49 -28.06 0.18
N SER A 246 -13.41 -29.00 0.37
CA SER A 246 -13.64 -30.09 -0.58
C SER A 246 -14.29 -29.57 -1.86
N ILE A 247 -13.84 -30.08 -3.01
CA ILE A 247 -14.45 -29.77 -4.31
C ILE A 247 -15.10 -31.03 -4.92
N GLY A 248 -16.27 -31.42 -4.41
CA GLY A 248 -17.18 -32.36 -5.08
C GLY A 248 -16.53 -33.63 -5.64
N GLY A 249 -15.73 -34.34 -4.84
CA GLY A 249 -15.07 -35.61 -5.23
C GLY A 249 -13.70 -35.45 -5.90
N GLY A 250 -13.23 -34.23 -6.15
CA GLY A 250 -11.88 -33.94 -6.64
C GLY A 250 -10.89 -33.53 -5.55
N GLN A 251 -9.63 -33.31 -5.94
CA GLN A 251 -8.59 -32.77 -5.06
C GLN A 251 -8.75 -31.25 -4.89
N SER A 252 -8.71 -30.76 -3.65
CA SER A 252 -8.75 -29.33 -3.37
C SER A 252 -7.61 -28.58 -4.07
N ILE A 253 -7.96 -27.50 -4.77
CA ILE A 253 -6.98 -26.65 -5.45
C ILE A 253 -6.34 -25.72 -4.40
N VAL A 254 -5.05 -25.93 -4.13
CA VAL A 254 -4.24 -25.01 -3.34
C VAL A 254 -3.44 -24.13 -4.29
N ARG A 255 -3.53 -22.82 -4.12
CA ARG A 255 -2.73 -21.84 -4.83
C ARG A 255 -1.61 -21.37 -3.93
N MET A 256 -0.44 -21.17 -4.51
CA MET A 256 0.71 -20.56 -3.86
C MET A 256 1.11 -19.32 -4.65
N ARG A 257 1.37 -18.23 -3.93
CA ARG A 257 1.82 -16.97 -4.49
C ARG A 257 2.89 -16.35 -3.61
N ALA A 258 3.90 -15.74 -4.23
CA ALA A 258 4.82 -14.90 -3.50
C ALA A 258 4.15 -13.56 -3.16
N VAL A 259 4.34 -13.11 -1.93
CA VAL A 259 3.73 -11.87 -1.43
C VAL A 259 4.76 -10.98 -0.74
N ARG A 260 4.45 -9.70 -0.63
CA ARG A 260 5.22 -8.71 0.13
C ARG A 260 4.29 -7.91 1.01
N LEU A 261 4.64 -7.79 2.28
CA LEU A 261 3.96 -6.90 3.21
C LEU A 261 4.64 -5.53 3.15
N ILE A 262 3.87 -4.49 2.85
CA ILE A 262 4.36 -3.13 2.70
C ILE A 262 3.75 -2.26 3.79
N ARG A 263 4.59 -1.41 4.39
CA ARG A 263 4.18 -0.36 5.31
C ARG A 263 4.34 1.00 4.64
N TYR A 264 3.26 1.76 4.58
CA TYR A 264 3.35 3.21 4.38
C TYR A 264 3.27 3.89 5.73
N PHE A 265 4.16 4.85 5.97
CA PHE A 265 4.18 5.55 7.25
C PHE A 265 4.70 6.97 7.14
N LEU A 266 4.25 7.81 8.07
CA LEU A 266 4.65 9.20 8.19
C LEU A 266 5.67 9.36 9.32
N GLN A 267 6.74 10.09 9.07
CA GLN A 267 7.67 10.54 10.11
C GLN A 267 7.70 12.06 10.16
N PRO A 268 7.75 12.68 11.36
CA PRO A 268 7.88 14.12 11.48
C PRO A 268 9.14 14.63 10.77
N GLN A 269 8.99 15.73 10.05
CA GLN A 269 10.09 16.50 9.48
C GLN A 269 10.12 17.86 10.17
N GLU A 270 11.27 18.25 10.70
CA GLU A 270 11.46 19.60 11.23
C GLU A 270 11.88 20.52 10.09
N ASP A 271 10.91 21.28 9.57
CA ASP A 271 11.19 22.31 8.58
C ASP A 271 10.36 23.57 8.87
N ALA A 272 11.06 24.64 9.27
CA ALA A 272 10.46 25.90 9.66
C ALA A 272 9.76 26.64 8.51
N ARG A 273 9.99 26.24 7.25
CA ARG A 273 9.39 26.85 6.05
C ARG A 273 7.90 26.59 5.93
N TYR A 274 7.33 25.61 6.64
CA TYR A 274 5.93 25.23 6.52
C TYR A 274 5.03 25.81 7.62
N VAL A 275 3.74 25.97 7.34
CA VAL A 275 2.74 26.56 8.26
C VAL A 275 2.42 25.63 9.45
N GLY A 276 2.85 24.37 9.41
CA GLY A 276 2.71 23.38 10.48
C GLY A 276 3.94 22.49 10.63
N LYS A 277 3.78 21.33 11.28
CA LYS A 277 4.81 20.28 11.34
C LYS A 277 4.64 19.34 10.14
N PRO A 278 5.47 19.45 9.09
CA PRO A 278 5.39 18.54 7.95
C PRO A 278 5.78 17.12 8.33
N ALA A 279 5.35 16.15 7.52
CA ALA A 279 5.79 14.77 7.59
C ALA A 279 6.45 14.31 6.30
N ASN A 280 7.43 13.42 6.42
CA ASN A 280 7.90 12.63 5.30
C ASN A 280 7.04 11.36 5.17
N LEU A 281 6.56 11.08 3.96
CA LEU A 281 5.89 9.82 3.62
C LEU A 281 6.93 8.81 3.16
N TYR A 282 7.00 7.70 3.88
CA TYR A 282 7.90 6.59 3.60
C TYR A 282 7.15 5.32 3.23
N LYS A 283 7.84 4.48 2.45
CA LYS A 283 7.49 3.09 2.18
C LYS A 283 8.58 2.18 2.73
N SER A 284 8.21 1.08 3.36
CA SER A 284 9.14 0.00 3.72
C SER A 284 8.49 -1.35 3.42
N VAL A 285 9.30 -2.34 3.08
CA VAL A 285 8.88 -3.70 2.78
C VAL A 285 9.34 -4.61 3.90
N TYR A 286 8.48 -5.50 4.36
CA TYR A 286 8.86 -6.49 5.36
C TYR A 286 9.45 -7.73 4.66
N GLU A 287 10.73 -7.98 4.90
CA GLU A 287 11.50 -9.11 4.34
C GLU A 287 12.45 -9.62 5.43
N ASP A 288 12.74 -10.93 5.47
CA ASP A 288 13.65 -11.53 6.46
C ASP A 288 13.31 -11.24 7.94
N GLY A 289 12.02 -11.13 8.29
CA GLY A 289 11.62 -10.85 9.68
C GLY A 289 11.86 -9.40 10.12
N ARG A 290 12.15 -8.49 9.19
CA ARG A 290 12.42 -7.07 9.48
C ARG A 290 11.86 -6.15 8.41
N TRP A 291 11.65 -4.89 8.79
CA TRP A 291 11.34 -3.82 7.84
C TRP A 291 12.62 -3.40 7.11
N SER A 292 12.55 -3.29 5.79
CA SER A 292 13.61 -2.77 4.93
C SER A 292 13.91 -1.31 5.24
N GLU A 293 15.03 -0.82 4.71
CA GLU A 293 15.33 0.61 4.75
C GLU A 293 14.16 1.42 4.16
N PRO A 294 13.72 2.50 4.84
CA PRO A 294 12.64 3.34 4.36
C PRO A 294 12.99 4.05 3.05
N PHE A 295 12.13 3.90 2.05
CA PHE A 295 12.16 4.68 0.82
C PHE A 295 11.31 5.95 0.98
N LEU A 296 11.94 7.12 0.88
CA LEU A 296 11.24 8.42 0.90
C LEU A 296 10.42 8.57 -0.37
N MET A 297 9.10 8.68 -0.24
CA MET A 297 8.20 8.85 -1.37
C MET A 297 7.89 10.31 -1.65
N ALA A 298 7.60 11.07 -0.59
CA ALA A 298 7.31 12.50 -0.67
C ALA A 298 7.68 13.16 0.66
N ASP A 299 8.28 14.33 0.59
CA ASP A 299 8.51 15.20 1.75
C ASP A 299 7.29 16.08 2.04
N ALA A 300 7.32 16.84 3.13
CA ALA A 300 6.35 17.91 3.39
C ALA A 300 4.86 17.52 3.29
N VAL A 301 4.52 16.28 3.63
CA VAL A 301 3.16 15.74 3.58
C VAL A 301 2.38 16.20 4.81
N ALA A 302 1.17 16.70 4.59
CA ALA A 302 0.19 16.99 5.64
C ALA A 302 -0.67 15.75 5.94
N GLU A 303 -1.16 15.09 4.89
CA GLU A 303 -1.95 13.86 5.00
C GLU A 303 -1.76 12.96 3.77
N PHE A 304 -1.84 11.65 3.99
CA PHE A 304 -1.97 10.66 2.94
C PHE A 304 -3.29 9.91 3.15
N ASN A 305 -4.19 10.01 2.17
CA ASN A 305 -5.52 9.42 2.25
C ASN A 305 -5.65 8.28 1.23
N LEU A 306 -6.20 7.15 1.66
CA LEU A 306 -6.78 6.16 0.77
C LEU A 306 -8.27 6.02 1.01
N ARG A 307 -9.00 5.89 -0.08
CA ARG A 307 -10.45 5.85 -0.10
C ARG A 307 -10.95 4.75 -1.01
N ARG A 308 -11.98 4.04 -0.55
CA ARG A 308 -12.82 3.17 -1.38
C ARG A 308 -14.24 3.70 -1.32
N ASP A 309 -14.82 3.96 -2.48
CA ASP A 309 -16.21 4.40 -2.58
C ASP A 309 -17.20 3.29 -2.23
N SER A 310 -16.78 2.02 -2.30
CA SER A 310 -17.64 0.90 -1.97
C SER A 310 -16.82 -0.37 -1.71
N VAL A 311 -17.22 -1.13 -0.69
CA VAL A 311 -16.75 -2.51 -0.48
C VAL A 311 -17.12 -3.47 -1.62
N LEU A 312 -18.03 -3.08 -2.52
CA LEU A 312 -18.37 -3.85 -3.72
C LEU A 312 -17.36 -3.68 -4.87
N LYS A 313 -16.46 -2.69 -4.76
CA LYS A 313 -15.46 -2.38 -5.78
C LYS A 313 -14.05 -2.63 -5.23
N ARG A 314 -13.17 -3.19 -6.07
CA ARG A 314 -11.75 -3.37 -5.75
C ARG A 314 -10.88 -2.13 -6.01
N MET A 315 -11.50 -1.01 -6.39
CA MET A 315 -10.76 0.21 -6.70
C MET A 315 -10.48 0.98 -5.41
N ILE A 316 -9.22 1.35 -5.22
CA ILE A 316 -8.75 2.17 -4.11
C ILE A 316 -8.22 3.48 -4.72
N TYR A 317 -8.86 4.57 -4.34
CA TYR A 317 -8.40 5.92 -4.62
C TYR A 317 -7.38 6.33 -3.57
N PHE A 318 -6.44 7.17 -3.94
CA PHE A 318 -5.44 7.67 -3.02
C PHE A 318 -5.11 9.12 -3.37
N LYS A 319 -4.62 9.86 -2.38
CA LYS A 319 -4.18 11.24 -2.55
C LYS A 319 -3.13 11.58 -1.52
N VAL A 320 -2.02 12.16 -1.98
CA VAL A 320 -1.01 12.76 -1.11
C VAL A 320 -1.27 14.26 -1.07
N LYS A 321 -1.47 14.83 0.13
CA LYS A 321 -1.64 16.26 0.30
C LYS A 321 -0.40 16.85 0.97
N LYS A 322 0.28 17.74 0.26
CA LYS A 322 1.41 18.52 0.77
C LYS A 322 0.94 19.59 1.76
N MET A 323 1.82 19.94 2.67
CA MET A 323 1.68 21.04 3.63
C MET A 323 1.92 22.36 2.92
N ASP A 324 1.14 23.39 3.27
CA ASP A 324 1.36 24.73 2.73
C ASP A 324 2.66 25.33 3.28
N LYS A 325 3.48 25.88 2.38
CA LYS A 325 4.66 26.68 2.73
C LYS A 325 4.20 28.03 3.29
N LYS A 326 4.91 28.52 4.31
CA LYS A 326 4.74 29.90 4.78
C LYS A 326 5.06 30.83 3.63
N ASP A 327 4.20 31.83 3.44
CA ASP A 327 4.35 32.79 2.34
C ASP A 327 5.73 33.49 2.43
N PRO A 328 6.65 33.25 1.48
CA PRO A 328 7.98 33.86 1.51
C PRO A 328 7.91 35.39 1.33
N THR A 329 6.76 35.95 0.94
CA THR A 329 6.59 37.38 0.71
C THR A 329 6.29 38.20 1.97
N LYS A 330 6.01 37.56 3.12
CA LYS A 330 5.80 38.27 4.40
C LYS A 330 7.08 38.45 5.23
N THR A 331 8.14 37.72 4.93
CA THR A 331 9.41 37.77 5.68
C THR A 331 10.44 38.73 5.08
N ALA A 332 10.21 39.22 3.86
CA ALA A 332 11.00 40.29 3.25
C ALA A 332 10.39 41.66 3.57
N GLY A 333 10.17 41.93 4.86
CA GLY A 333 9.89 43.28 5.35
C GLY A 333 11.21 43.99 5.60
N LEU A 334 11.72 44.65 4.56
CA LEU A 334 12.65 45.77 4.67
C LEU A 334 11.99 46.99 4.04
#